data_AF-A0AAX3L3S8-F1
#
_entry.id   AF-A0AAX3L3S8-F1
#
_cell.length_a   1.000
_cell.length_b   1.000
_cell.length_c   1.000
_cell.angle_alpha   90.00
_cell.angle_beta   90.00
_cell.angle_gamma   90.00
#
_symmetry.space_group_name_H-M   'P 1'
#
loop_
_entity.id
_entity.type
_entity.pdbx_description
1 polymer ?
#
loop_
_entity_poly.entity_id
_entity_poly.type
_entity_poly.pdbx_seq_one_letter_code
_entity_poly.pdbx_strand_id
1 'polypeptide(L)'
;MTYKNPLDTAAPLFTSAFAKAPLAAAPAKPAGTADGVTYYAFHSQPRLTLDINAAPEYVGFAKTFDAKGPHYAAGSTLSELTLTGHWEDQVTRLDGHTRGATASDSTLDSSIAKLTVSLTDTADNQFYEGDSITLHNFDGLQTFDGSRSTAGLSIDFLHDYTEGHDYTYSSQSAFLKNVITGSGGDLLQVSTRTAPELENVAALSNSRVKAITVDSGAGGDQIGAHIQQADMVINAGAGSDFVDLLFKEGIAAHNATLRGNYGHGATVTLGEGRDHLTLESSLVNFDGSSAAAANRSLTANHVTVTDFNASEDNILFGSAFTDPSAVVTVQDSALTNAHSLYAALNVVTQSTTGLVNAAVFHYGQDTYVFRDAGYEGQVDNLDSLVQLIGVHNLDDVASTVAARERYEPGGTLGWA
;
A
#
# COMPACT_ATOMS: atom_id res chain seq x y z
N MET A 1 68.26 28.85 -2.36
CA MET A 1 66.94 28.21 -2.30
C MET A 1 66.36 28.51 -0.94
N THR A 2 65.32 29.33 -0.91
CA THR A 2 64.65 29.75 0.33
C THR A 2 63.19 29.39 0.15
N TYR A 3 62.72 28.41 0.92
CA TYR A 3 61.31 27.99 0.91
C TYR A 3 60.45 29.16 1.41
N LYS A 4 59.53 29.66 0.58
CA LYS A 4 58.46 30.56 1.03
C LYS A 4 57.37 29.71 1.69
N ASN A 5 57.03 30.08 2.92
CA ASN A 5 56.01 29.47 3.75
C ASN A 5 54.61 29.71 3.09
N PRO A 6 53.71 28.71 2.96
CA PRO A 6 52.43 28.85 2.26
C PRO A 6 51.39 29.74 2.94
N LEU A 7 51.76 30.50 3.98
CA LEU A 7 50.83 31.26 4.83
C LEU A 7 50.75 32.75 4.50
N ASP A 8 51.45 33.22 3.46
CA ASP A 8 51.43 34.64 3.01
C ASP A 8 50.43 34.88 1.86
N THR A 9 49.19 34.40 1.98
CA THR A 9 48.07 34.85 1.12
C THR A 9 46.98 35.52 1.95
N ALA A 10 46.67 36.77 1.62
CA ALA A 10 45.64 37.61 2.24
C ALA A 10 44.21 37.20 1.83
N ALA A 11 43.84 35.94 2.05
CA ALA A 11 42.47 35.44 1.90
C ALA A 11 42.00 34.83 3.23
N PRO A 12 40.81 35.16 3.73
CA PRO A 12 40.30 34.57 4.96
C PRO A 12 40.07 33.06 4.77
N LEU A 13 40.68 32.26 5.64
CA LEU A 13 40.70 30.79 5.60
C LEU A 13 39.39 30.12 6.05
N PHE A 14 38.29 30.86 6.23
CA PHE A 14 36.97 30.30 6.54
C PHE A 14 35.86 31.20 6.00
N THR A 15 35.36 30.89 4.80
CA THR A 15 33.96 31.17 4.45
C THR A 15 33.24 29.85 4.34
N SER A 16 33.04 29.17 5.48
CA SER A 16 31.93 28.24 5.58
C SER A 16 30.67 29.09 5.47
N ALA A 17 30.09 29.15 4.27
CA ALA A 17 28.69 29.44 4.16
C ALA A 17 28.00 28.35 4.99
N PHE A 18 27.66 28.67 6.24
CA PHE A 18 26.66 27.91 6.96
C PHE A 18 25.42 28.02 6.09
N ALA A 19 25.18 26.99 5.27
CA ALA A 19 23.89 26.78 4.67
C ALA A 19 22.94 26.68 5.85
N LYS A 20 22.31 27.82 6.16
CA LYS A 20 21.25 27.90 7.16
C LYS A 20 20.27 26.81 6.73
N ALA A 21 20.08 25.79 7.58
CA ALA A 21 19.00 24.84 7.36
C ALA A 21 17.76 25.66 6.98
N PRO A 22 17.05 25.31 5.89
CA PRO A 22 15.90 26.09 5.47
C PRO A 22 15.02 26.32 6.70
N LEU A 23 14.74 27.59 7.01
CA LEU A 23 13.81 27.91 8.09
C LEU A 23 12.56 27.07 7.84
N ALA A 24 12.15 26.26 8.81
CA ALA A 24 10.84 25.62 8.77
C ALA A 24 9.82 26.71 8.41
N ALA A 25 9.03 26.48 7.35
CA ALA A 25 8.05 27.46 6.93
C ALA A 25 7.08 27.68 8.09
N ALA A 26 6.80 28.95 8.41
CA ALA A 26 5.83 29.25 9.45
C ALA A 26 4.46 28.68 9.02
N PRO A 27 3.68 28.07 9.94
CA PRO A 27 2.35 27.58 9.63
C PRO A 27 1.48 28.67 8.97
N ALA A 28 0.73 28.27 7.95
CA ALA A 28 -0.20 29.13 7.25
C ALA A 28 -1.35 29.52 8.19
N LYS A 29 -1.93 30.69 7.94
CA LYS A 29 -3.10 31.16 8.69
C LYS A 29 -4.37 30.99 7.85
N PRO A 30 -5.52 30.72 8.49
CA PRO A 30 -6.81 30.72 7.79
C PRO A 30 -7.06 32.03 7.04
N ALA A 31 -7.56 31.93 5.82
CA ALA A 31 -7.99 33.08 5.01
C ALA A 31 -9.48 33.41 5.23
N GLY A 32 -10.29 32.42 5.59
CA GLY A 32 -11.69 32.57 5.97
C GLY A 32 -12.44 31.24 5.98
N THR A 33 -13.74 31.28 6.24
CA THR A 33 -14.61 30.10 6.29
C THR A 33 -15.76 30.28 5.31
N ALA A 34 -16.09 29.24 4.56
CA ALA A 34 -17.26 29.17 3.68
C ALA A 34 -17.87 27.77 3.77
N ASP A 35 -19.20 27.69 3.89
CA ASP A 35 -19.95 26.43 3.98
C ASP A 35 -19.44 25.45 5.06
N GLY A 36 -18.95 25.98 6.19
CA GLY A 36 -18.42 25.19 7.29
C GLY A 36 -16.96 24.73 7.13
N VAL A 37 -16.35 24.97 5.96
CA VAL A 37 -14.95 24.63 5.66
C VAL A 37 -14.05 25.86 5.86
N THR A 38 -12.93 25.69 6.55
CA THR A 38 -11.93 26.74 6.73
C THR A 38 -10.86 26.66 5.66
N TYR A 39 -10.69 27.76 4.91
CA TYR A 39 -9.83 27.81 3.74
C TYR A 39 -8.49 28.46 4.03
N TYR A 40 -7.42 27.86 3.50
CA TYR A 40 -6.08 28.42 3.46
C TYR A 40 -5.75 28.88 2.04
N ALA A 41 -5.46 30.19 1.90
CA ALA A 41 -5.14 30.78 0.60
C ALA A 41 -3.64 30.63 0.28
N PHE A 42 -3.30 29.91 -0.79
CA PHE A 42 -1.89 29.70 -1.17
C PHE A 42 -1.33 30.76 -2.12
N HIS A 43 -2.17 31.59 -2.75
CA HIS A 43 -1.78 32.63 -3.70
C HIS A 43 -0.89 32.09 -4.85
N SER A 44 0.41 32.35 -4.79
CA SER A 44 1.43 31.86 -5.73
C SER A 44 2.46 30.96 -5.05
N GLN A 45 2.24 30.58 -3.79
CA GLN A 45 3.12 29.69 -3.07
C GLN A 45 2.87 28.26 -3.51
N PRO A 46 3.93 27.49 -3.86
CA PRO A 46 3.76 26.12 -4.27
C PRO A 46 3.63 25.14 -3.11
N ARG A 47 3.75 25.64 -1.88
CA ARG A 47 3.79 24.86 -0.66
C ARG A 47 3.07 25.56 0.47
N LEU A 48 2.39 24.80 1.31
CA LEU A 48 1.80 25.26 2.56
C LEU A 48 2.21 24.31 3.70
N THR A 49 2.38 24.88 4.89
CA THR A 49 2.52 24.13 6.14
C THR A 49 1.32 24.46 7.01
N LEU A 50 0.66 23.44 7.54
CA LEU A 50 -0.44 23.55 8.49
C LEU A 50 0.02 23.01 9.85
N ASP A 51 -0.33 23.76 10.89
CA ASP A 51 -0.29 23.27 12.26
C ASP A 51 -1.67 22.69 12.58
N ILE A 52 -1.75 21.37 12.73
CA ILE A 52 -3.02 20.68 12.96
C ILE A 52 -3.65 21.09 14.28
N ASN A 53 -2.85 21.43 15.30
CA ASN A 53 -3.37 21.84 16.61
C ASN A 53 -4.10 23.18 16.56
N ALA A 54 -3.84 23.98 15.51
CA ALA A 54 -4.52 25.24 15.24
C ALA A 54 -5.56 25.13 14.10
N ALA A 55 -5.64 23.98 13.42
CA ALA A 55 -6.57 23.75 12.34
C ALA A 55 -7.95 23.32 12.88
N PRO A 56 -9.05 23.76 12.26
CA PRO A 56 -10.37 23.20 12.53
C PRO A 56 -10.54 21.84 11.86
N GLU A 57 -11.60 21.11 12.22
CA GLU A 57 -11.89 19.78 11.66
C GLU A 57 -11.96 19.78 10.13
N TYR A 58 -12.60 20.78 9.50
CA TYR A 58 -12.77 20.84 8.05
C TYR A 58 -11.86 21.90 7.43
N VAL A 59 -10.91 21.45 6.60
CA VAL A 59 -9.87 22.29 5.99
C VAL A 59 -9.90 22.17 4.47
N GLY A 60 -9.88 23.31 3.78
CA GLY A 60 -9.78 23.39 2.32
C GLY A 60 -8.68 24.35 1.85
N PHE A 61 -8.35 24.27 0.57
CA PHE A 61 -7.32 25.11 -0.05
C PHE A 61 -7.89 25.93 -1.21
N ALA A 62 -7.41 27.16 -1.38
CA ALA A 62 -7.84 28.01 -2.49
C ALA A 62 -6.68 28.89 -2.98
N LYS A 63 -6.72 29.29 -4.26
CA LYS A 63 -5.70 30.22 -4.78
C LYS A 63 -5.82 31.56 -4.10
N THR A 64 -7.03 32.09 -3.98
CA THR A 64 -7.33 33.29 -3.18
C THR A 64 -8.65 33.09 -2.45
N PHE A 65 -8.90 33.89 -1.41
CA PHE A 65 -10.16 33.89 -0.67
C PHE A 65 -10.60 35.34 -0.46
N ASP A 66 -11.87 35.65 -0.70
CA ASP A 66 -12.45 36.96 -0.44
C ASP A 66 -13.91 36.86 0.06
N ALA A 67 -14.63 37.99 0.09
CA ALA A 67 -16.03 38.04 0.56
C ALA A 67 -17.02 37.18 -0.27
N LYS A 68 -16.62 36.69 -1.45
CA LYS A 68 -17.40 35.77 -2.28
C LYS A 68 -17.00 34.30 -2.06
N GLY A 69 -16.03 34.03 -1.19
CA GLY A 69 -15.57 32.69 -0.87
C GLY A 69 -14.22 32.32 -1.53
N PRO A 70 -13.93 31.02 -1.68
CA PRO A 70 -12.69 30.54 -2.28
C PRO A 70 -12.68 30.77 -3.80
N HIS A 71 -11.52 31.10 -4.34
CA HIS A 71 -11.28 31.25 -5.78
C HIS A 71 -10.16 30.32 -6.22
N TYR A 72 -10.37 29.69 -7.36
CA TYR A 72 -9.49 28.67 -7.92
C TYR A 72 -9.00 29.07 -9.31
N ALA A 73 -7.96 28.40 -9.79
CA ALA A 73 -7.47 28.58 -11.15
C ALA A 73 -7.00 27.25 -11.74
N ALA A 74 -7.12 27.07 -13.06
CA ALA A 74 -6.65 25.85 -13.73
C ALA A 74 -5.14 25.62 -13.56
N GLY A 75 -4.35 26.70 -13.50
CA GLY A 75 -2.89 26.66 -13.29
C GLY A 75 -2.48 26.77 -11.82
N SER A 76 -3.23 26.17 -10.89
CA SER A 76 -2.88 26.19 -9.46
C SER A 76 -1.54 25.55 -9.19
N THR A 77 -0.80 26.14 -8.25
CA THR A 77 0.60 25.82 -7.97
C THR A 77 0.82 25.12 -6.65
N LEU A 78 -0.21 24.93 -5.80
CA LEU A 78 -0.03 24.24 -4.53
C LEU A 78 0.28 22.76 -4.79
N SER A 79 1.56 22.42 -4.77
CA SER A 79 2.08 21.10 -5.09
C SER A 79 2.49 20.31 -3.86
N GLU A 80 2.80 21.00 -2.76
CA GLU A 80 3.24 20.39 -1.51
C GLU A 80 2.40 20.89 -0.34
N LEU A 81 1.89 19.95 0.45
CA LEU A 81 1.24 20.24 1.72
C LEU A 81 2.03 19.56 2.84
N THR A 82 2.29 20.27 3.93
CA THR A 82 2.93 19.73 5.13
C THR A 82 2.01 19.90 6.31
N LEU A 83 1.73 18.84 7.05
CA LEU A 83 1.03 18.84 8.32
C LEU A 83 2.04 18.61 9.44
N THR A 84 2.00 19.46 10.46
CA THR A 84 2.84 19.36 11.66
C THR A 84 2.00 19.55 12.90
N GLY A 85 2.44 19.00 14.02
CA GLY A 85 1.80 19.23 15.32
C GLY A 85 1.96 18.04 16.25
N HIS A 86 1.23 18.10 17.36
CA HIS A 86 1.04 17.00 18.29
C HIS A 86 -0.34 16.39 18.04
N TRP A 87 -0.45 15.07 18.03
CA TRP A 87 -1.74 14.41 17.83
C TRP A 87 -2.40 14.15 19.19
N GLU A 88 -3.58 14.72 19.43
CA GLU A 88 -4.35 14.61 20.70
C GLU A 88 -5.86 14.67 20.41
N ASP A 89 -6.55 13.53 20.25
CA ASP A 89 -8.01 13.45 20.06
C ASP A 89 -8.54 14.38 18.94
N GLN A 90 -7.80 14.47 17.83
CA GLN A 90 -8.10 15.41 16.74
C GLN A 90 -8.58 14.67 15.49
N VAL A 91 -9.63 15.21 14.90
CA VAL A 91 -10.09 14.82 13.58
C VAL A 91 -9.74 15.94 12.61
N THR A 92 -8.98 15.64 11.57
CA THR A 92 -8.68 16.60 10.50
C THR A 92 -9.13 16.03 9.15
N ARG A 93 -10.03 16.76 8.49
CA ARG A 93 -10.57 16.41 7.17
C ARG A 93 -10.06 17.40 6.16
N LEU A 94 -9.21 16.92 5.26
CA LEU A 94 -8.57 17.73 4.24
C LEU A 94 -9.32 17.58 2.92
N ASP A 95 -9.77 18.70 2.37
CA ASP A 95 -10.22 18.81 0.99
C ASP A 95 -9.06 19.34 0.12
N GLY A 96 -8.47 18.44 -0.67
CA GLY A 96 -7.37 18.67 -1.60
C GLY A 96 -7.74 19.45 -2.87
N HIS A 97 -9.00 19.87 -3.03
CA HIS A 97 -9.46 20.66 -4.16
C HIS A 97 -8.70 21.99 -4.25
N THR A 98 -7.98 22.17 -5.35
CA THR A 98 -7.12 23.34 -5.59
C THR A 98 -7.26 23.88 -7.01
N ARG A 99 -7.89 23.15 -7.94
CA ARG A 99 -8.07 23.50 -9.35
C ARG A 99 -9.54 23.55 -9.72
N GLY A 100 -9.92 24.51 -10.57
CA GLY A 100 -11.30 24.61 -11.07
C GLY A 100 -12.27 25.16 -10.02
N ALA A 101 -13.46 25.62 -10.42
CA ALA A 101 -14.43 26.20 -9.49
C ALA A 101 -15.35 25.16 -8.84
N THR A 102 -15.30 23.91 -9.29
CA THR A 102 -16.18 22.83 -8.87
C THR A 102 -15.40 21.53 -9.02
N ALA A 103 -15.35 20.72 -7.97
CA ALA A 103 -14.80 19.37 -8.07
C ALA A 103 -15.64 18.58 -9.07
N SER A 104 -15.01 17.82 -9.96
CA SER A 104 -15.72 17.01 -10.94
C SER A 104 -14.97 15.73 -11.28
N ASP A 105 -15.77 14.68 -11.48
CA ASP A 105 -15.35 13.34 -11.90
C ASP A 105 -14.64 13.28 -13.27
N SER A 106 -14.51 14.41 -13.96
CA SER A 106 -13.97 14.51 -15.32
C SER A 106 -12.65 15.27 -15.41
N THR A 107 -12.17 15.83 -14.30
CA THR A 107 -10.94 16.63 -14.22
C THR A 107 -10.11 16.25 -13.00
N LEU A 108 -8.82 16.61 -13.04
CA LEU A 108 -8.01 16.60 -11.82
C LEU A 108 -8.25 17.89 -11.05
N ASP A 109 -8.80 17.75 -9.86
CA ASP A 109 -9.21 18.83 -8.98
C ASP A 109 -8.09 19.20 -8.00
N SER A 110 -7.12 18.32 -7.78
CA SER A 110 -5.93 18.58 -6.99
C SER A 110 -4.67 18.88 -7.81
N SER A 111 -3.92 19.90 -7.39
CA SER A 111 -2.53 20.12 -7.76
C SER A 111 -1.53 19.56 -6.74
N ILE A 112 -2.00 19.07 -5.58
CA ILE A 112 -1.15 18.59 -4.50
C ILE A 112 -0.55 17.24 -4.91
N ALA A 113 0.76 17.23 -5.14
CA ALA A 113 1.49 16.03 -5.54
C ALA A 113 2.20 15.36 -4.36
N LYS A 114 2.48 16.11 -3.29
CA LYS A 114 3.12 15.58 -2.08
C LYS A 114 2.40 16.07 -0.83
N LEU A 115 2.06 15.13 0.05
CA LEU A 115 1.59 15.37 1.40
C LEU A 115 2.65 14.85 2.38
N THR A 116 3.23 15.75 3.19
CA THR A 116 4.11 15.38 4.30
C THR A 116 3.35 15.50 5.60
N VAL A 117 3.41 14.47 6.43
CA VAL A 117 2.78 14.43 7.75
C VAL A 117 3.90 14.19 8.77
N SER A 118 4.01 15.07 9.76
CA SER A 118 5.06 15.01 10.78
C SER A 118 4.42 15.29 12.12
N LEU A 119 3.82 14.25 12.69
CA LEU A 119 3.02 14.33 13.90
C LEU A 119 3.71 13.60 15.03
N THR A 120 3.77 14.23 16.18
CA THR A 120 4.33 13.61 17.38
C THR A 120 3.22 13.22 18.33
N ASP A 121 3.30 12.01 18.88
CA ASP A 121 2.36 11.50 19.87
C ASP A 121 2.56 12.14 21.26
N THR A 122 1.54 12.02 22.09
CA THR A 122 1.69 12.06 23.55
C THR A 122 2.06 10.65 24.06
N ALA A 123 2.62 10.54 25.27
CA ALA A 123 3.54 9.43 25.62
C ALA A 123 2.97 8.00 25.76
N ASP A 124 1.74 7.70 25.32
CA ASP A 124 1.15 6.35 25.47
C ASP A 124 1.25 5.45 24.22
N ASN A 125 1.61 5.98 23.04
CA ASN A 125 1.88 5.22 21.81
C ASN A 125 0.73 4.29 21.39
N GLN A 126 -0.53 4.60 21.73
CA GLN A 126 -1.68 3.79 21.34
C GLN A 126 -2.37 4.37 20.10
N PHE A 127 -2.82 3.50 19.20
CA PHE A 127 -3.76 3.87 18.14
C PHE A 127 -5.12 4.22 18.77
N TYR A 128 -5.61 5.42 18.50
CA TYR A 128 -6.95 5.84 18.87
C TYR A 128 -7.85 5.88 17.63
N GLU A 129 -8.89 5.06 17.57
CA GLU A 129 -9.78 4.99 16.39
C GLU A 129 -10.51 6.33 16.10
N GLY A 130 -10.58 7.23 17.08
CA GLY A 130 -11.09 8.60 16.91
C GLY A 130 -10.13 9.56 16.18
N ASP A 131 -8.87 9.17 16.03
CA ASP A 131 -7.76 9.97 15.52
C ASP A 131 -7.52 9.67 14.04
N SER A 132 -8.04 10.54 13.16
CA SER A 132 -7.99 10.32 11.71
C SER A 132 -7.63 11.58 10.92
N ILE A 133 -6.76 11.42 9.91
CA ILE A 133 -6.62 12.36 8.81
C ILE A 133 -7.38 11.78 7.63
N THR A 134 -8.54 12.34 7.32
CA THR A 134 -9.27 11.94 6.11
C THR A 134 -8.89 12.85 4.95
N LEU A 135 -8.65 12.24 3.80
CA LEU A 135 -8.26 12.92 2.57
C LEU A 135 -9.45 12.86 1.60
N HIS A 136 -9.86 14.00 1.06
CA HIS A 136 -10.85 14.11 -0.01
C HIS A 136 -10.28 14.93 -1.15
N ASN A 137 -10.62 14.59 -2.41
CA ASN A 137 -10.14 15.30 -3.60
C ASN A 137 -8.60 15.39 -3.70
N PHE A 138 -7.90 14.31 -3.37
CA PHE A 138 -6.44 14.18 -3.53
C PHE A 138 -6.04 13.41 -4.80
N ASP A 139 -6.81 13.59 -5.88
CA ASP A 139 -6.65 12.88 -7.16
C ASP A 139 -5.28 13.08 -7.86
N GLY A 140 -4.55 14.14 -7.48
CA GLY A 140 -3.21 14.49 -7.93
C GLY A 140 -2.06 13.94 -7.08
N LEU A 141 -2.35 13.31 -5.93
CA LEU A 141 -1.34 12.94 -4.94
C LEU A 141 -0.41 11.85 -5.45
N GLN A 142 0.90 12.06 -5.34
CA GLN A 142 1.91 11.07 -5.78
C GLN A 142 2.65 10.44 -4.62
N THR A 143 2.81 11.19 -3.53
CA THR A 143 3.62 10.77 -2.39
C THR A 143 2.96 11.24 -1.10
N PHE A 144 2.71 10.27 -0.23
CA PHE A 144 2.47 10.51 1.18
C PHE A 144 3.77 10.22 1.95
N ASP A 145 4.21 11.16 2.77
CA ASP A 145 5.48 11.14 3.49
C ASP A 145 5.24 11.44 4.97
N GLY A 146 4.88 10.39 5.70
CA GLY A 146 4.69 10.33 7.14
C GLY A 146 5.95 9.92 7.92
N SER A 147 7.12 9.84 7.26
CA SER A 147 8.33 9.19 7.80
C SER A 147 8.93 9.83 9.06
N ARG A 148 8.38 10.98 9.49
CA ARG A 148 8.81 11.71 10.68
C ARG A 148 7.75 11.71 11.76
N SER A 149 6.60 11.11 11.50
CA SER A 149 5.57 10.93 12.51
C SER A 149 6.00 9.88 13.50
N THR A 150 5.76 10.14 14.77
CA THR A 150 5.88 9.15 15.84
C THR A 150 4.51 8.78 16.42
N ALA A 151 3.45 9.50 16.05
CA ALA A 151 2.07 9.12 16.28
C ALA A 151 1.63 8.08 15.24
N GLY A 152 0.74 7.16 15.64
CA GLY A 152 0.07 6.26 14.72
C GLY A 152 -0.87 7.03 13.79
N LEU A 153 -0.76 6.77 12.49
CA LEU A 153 -1.50 7.45 11.44
C LEU A 153 -2.60 6.54 10.90
N SER A 154 -3.85 6.98 10.96
CA SER A 154 -4.96 6.35 10.23
C SER A 154 -5.17 7.06 8.89
N ILE A 155 -4.73 6.45 7.79
CA ILE A 155 -4.78 7.05 6.45
C ILE A 155 -5.47 6.11 5.46
N ASP A 156 -6.61 6.58 4.95
CA ASP A 156 -7.36 5.91 3.91
C ASP A 156 -7.06 6.53 2.54
N PHE A 157 -6.45 5.75 1.63
CA PHE A 157 -6.27 6.12 0.22
C PHE A 157 -7.32 5.54 -0.72
N LEU A 158 -8.38 4.97 -0.17
CA LEU A 158 -9.53 4.52 -0.92
C LEU A 158 -10.51 5.66 -1.17
N HIS A 159 -11.32 5.50 -2.21
CA HIS A 159 -12.31 6.47 -2.64
C HIS A 159 -13.63 6.28 -1.88
N ASP A 160 -14.05 7.30 -1.13
CA ASP A 160 -15.19 7.29 -0.20
C ASP A 160 -16.57 7.60 -0.84
N TYR A 161 -16.71 7.48 -2.16
CA TYR A 161 -18.00 7.84 -2.77
C TYR A 161 -19.08 6.79 -2.56
N THR A 162 -20.19 7.24 -1.98
CA THR A 162 -21.27 6.47 -1.36
C THR A 162 -22.34 6.01 -2.36
N GLU A 163 -22.99 4.90 -2.00
CA GLU A 163 -24.14 4.21 -2.63
C GLU A 163 -23.91 3.53 -3.99
N GLY A 164 -23.48 2.27 -3.90
CA GLY A 164 -23.44 1.29 -4.98
C GLY A 164 -22.34 0.28 -4.71
N HIS A 165 -22.65 -1.01 -4.71
CA HIS A 165 -21.77 -2.09 -4.25
C HIS A 165 -20.43 -2.29 -5.02
N ASP A 166 -20.03 -1.37 -5.91
CA ASP A 166 -18.88 -1.54 -6.81
C ASP A 166 -17.66 -0.65 -6.51
N TYR A 167 -17.75 0.36 -5.63
CA TYR A 167 -16.69 1.37 -5.43
C TYR A 167 -15.66 1.05 -4.33
N THR A 168 -15.92 0.03 -3.51
CA THR A 168 -15.40 -0.15 -2.14
C THR A 168 -13.88 -0.13 -1.95
N TYR A 169 -13.06 -0.20 -3.00
CA TYR A 169 -11.60 -0.32 -2.87
C TYR A 169 -10.81 0.38 -3.99
N SER A 170 -11.33 1.47 -4.56
CA SER A 170 -10.64 2.19 -5.63
C SER A 170 -9.73 3.28 -5.05
N SER A 171 -8.58 3.54 -5.66
CA SER A 171 -7.64 4.57 -5.24
C SER A 171 -8.22 5.97 -5.44
N GLN A 172 -8.14 6.82 -4.42
CA GLN A 172 -8.51 8.23 -4.53
C GLN A 172 -7.55 9.05 -5.40
N SER A 173 -6.41 8.49 -5.82
CA SER A 173 -5.40 9.18 -6.63
C SER A 173 -5.03 8.43 -7.89
N ALA A 174 -4.98 9.16 -9.00
CA ALA A 174 -4.49 8.65 -10.28
C ALA A 174 -2.95 8.54 -10.35
N PHE A 175 -2.23 9.04 -9.35
CA PHE A 175 -0.78 9.17 -9.42
C PHE A 175 -0.02 8.67 -8.19
N LEU A 176 -0.70 8.09 -7.20
CA LEU A 176 -0.07 7.60 -5.98
C LEU A 176 0.99 6.56 -6.32
N LYS A 177 2.18 6.71 -5.74
CA LYS A 177 3.34 5.83 -5.95
C LYS A 177 4.00 5.43 -4.66
N ASN A 178 4.09 6.34 -3.71
CA ASN A 178 4.82 6.11 -2.47
C ASN A 178 3.94 6.50 -1.29
N VAL A 179 3.81 5.59 -0.33
CA VAL A 179 3.22 5.81 0.98
C VAL A 179 4.29 5.42 1.99
N ILE A 180 4.77 6.38 2.75
CA ILE A 180 5.77 6.14 3.80
C ILE A 180 5.15 6.62 5.11
N THR A 181 5.18 5.82 6.15
CA THR A 181 4.77 6.22 7.51
C THR A 181 5.89 6.06 8.52
N GLY A 182 5.54 6.18 9.79
CA GLY A 182 6.42 6.66 10.84
C GLY A 182 6.91 5.55 11.75
N SER A 183 7.00 5.87 13.05
CA SER A 183 7.31 4.89 14.09
C SER A 183 6.11 4.61 15.02
N GLY A 184 4.90 5.01 14.62
CA GLY A 184 3.67 4.78 15.37
C GLY A 184 2.95 3.55 14.81
N GLY A 185 1.95 3.01 15.53
CA GLY A 185 1.10 1.97 14.96
C GLY A 185 0.15 2.56 13.91
N ASP A 186 0.48 2.35 12.64
CA ASP A 186 -0.17 2.98 11.50
C ASP A 186 -1.29 2.07 10.92
N LEU A 187 -2.39 2.67 10.46
CA LEU A 187 -3.44 2.00 9.70
C LEU A 187 -3.48 2.59 8.29
N LEU A 188 -3.19 1.76 7.30
CA LEU A 188 -3.04 2.14 5.90
C LEU A 188 -3.98 1.34 5.01
N GLN A 189 -4.75 2.04 4.17
CA GLN A 189 -5.53 1.41 3.11
C GLN A 189 -5.08 1.95 1.76
N VAL A 190 -4.57 1.09 0.88
CA VAL A 190 -4.03 1.47 -0.44
C VAL A 190 -4.59 0.61 -1.55
N SER A 191 -4.64 1.16 -2.76
CA SER A 191 -5.21 0.46 -3.91
C SER A 191 -4.52 0.79 -5.21
N THR A 192 -4.26 -0.23 -6.04
CA THR A 192 -3.87 -0.07 -7.45
C THR A 192 -5.07 -0.10 -8.39
N ARG A 193 -6.30 -0.20 -7.86
CA ARG A 193 -7.52 -0.07 -8.65
C ARG A 193 -7.80 1.40 -8.91
N THR A 194 -7.79 1.81 -10.18
CA THR A 194 -8.23 3.16 -10.58
C THR A 194 -9.70 3.39 -10.23
N ALA A 195 -10.03 4.58 -9.70
CA ALA A 195 -11.42 4.97 -9.45
C ALA A 195 -12.19 5.28 -10.74
N PRO A 196 -13.49 4.92 -10.85
CA PRO A 196 -14.25 5.04 -12.10
C PRO A 196 -14.30 6.45 -12.72
N GLU A 197 -14.30 7.49 -11.91
CA GLU A 197 -14.21 8.88 -12.37
C GLU A 197 -12.91 9.13 -13.14
N LEU A 198 -11.79 8.58 -12.66
CA LEU A 198 -10.49 8.66 -13.32
C LEU A 198 -10.42 7.79 -14.58
N GLU A 199 -11.27 6.75 -14.70
CA GLU A 199 -11.37 5.90 -15.89
C GLU A 199 -11.89 6.67 -17.12
N ASN A 200 -12.63 7.77 -16.92
CA ASN A 200 -13.18 8.57 -18.01
C ASN A 200 -12.26 9.72 -18.46
N VAL A 201 -11.21 10.02 -17.71
CA VAL A 201 -10.26 11.10 -18.05
C VAL A 201 -9.24 10.59 -19.07
N ALA A 202 -9.47 10.84 -20.37
CA ALA A 202 -8.64 10.31 -21.46
C ALA A 202 -7.14 10.62 -21.33
N ALA A 203 -6.77 11.78 -20.75
CA ALA A 203 -5.37 12.16 -20.51
C ALA A 203 -4.64 11.24 -19.51
N LEU A 204 -5.38 10.47 -18.70
CA LEU A 204 -4.84 9.59 -17.67
C LEU A 204 -4.64 8.14 -18.15
N SER A 205 -4.98 7.79 -19.40
CA SER A 205 -4.96 6.40 -19.88
C SER A 205 -3.66 5.63 -19.60
N ASN A 206 -2.51 6.32 -19.61
CA ASN A 206 -1.18 5.75 -19.36
C ASN A 206 -0.66 6.02 -17.92
N SER A 207 -1.41 6.74 -17.09
CA SER A 207 -1.01 7.12 -15.73
C SER A 207 -1.79 6.42 -14.63
N ARG A 208 -2.93 5.81 -14.96
CA ARG A 208 -3.85 5.06 -14.09
C ARG A 208 -3.24 3.85 -13.39
N VAL A 209 -2.20 3.25 -13.99
CA VAL A 209 -1.64 1.96 -13.58
C VAL A 209 -0.20 2.17 -13.16
N LYS A 210 0.08 2.11 -11.85
CA LYS A 210 1.43 2.24 -11.32
C LYS A 210 1.60 1.38 -10.09
N ALA A 211 2.79 0.80 -9.97
CA ALA A 211 3.17 0.14 -8.75
C ALA A 211 3.16 1.16 -7.60
N ILE A 212 2.65 0.73 -6.46
CA ILE A 212 2.68 1.48 -5.21
C ILE A 212 3.72 0.83 -4.31
N THR A 213 4.57 1.65 -3.71
CA THR A 213 5.47 1.26 -2.63
C THR A 213 4.91 1.79 -1.32
N VAL A 214 4.73 0.88 -0.37
CA VAL A 214 4.35 1.15 1.02
C VAL A 214 5.53 0.83 1.91
N ASP A 215 5.87 1.74 2.83
CA ASP A 215 6.92 1.58 3.84
C ASP A 215 6.36 2.10 5.16
N SER A 216 5.86 1.21 6.02
CA SER A 216 5.13 1.63 7.23
C SER A 216 6.04 1.94 8.42
N GLY A 217 7.28 1.49 8.39
CA GLY A 217 8.32 1.90 9.33
C GLY A 217 8.38 1.01 10.56
N ALA A 218 8.09 1.53 11.75
CA ALA A 218 8.08 0.72 12.96
C ALA A 218 6.77 0.95 13.71
N GLY A 219 6.21 -0.07 14.34
CA GLY A 219 4.87 0.03 14.88
C GLY A 219 4.19 -1.33 14.92
N GLY A 220 2.97 -1.39 15.42
CA GLY A 220 2.09 -2.52 15.12
C GLY A 220 1.17 -2.05 14.00
N ASP A 221 1.59 -2.21 12.76
CA ASP A 221 0.96 -1.60 11.60
C ASP A 221 -0.13 -2.51 11.00
N GLN A 222 -1.14 -1.90 10.40
CA GLN A 222 -2.20 -2.58 9.68
C GLN A 222 -2.27 -2.03 8.25
N ILE A 223 -1.96 -2.88 7.27
CA ILE A 223 -1.81 -2.51 5.87
C ILE A 223 -2.83 -3.31 5.05
N GLY A 224 -3.89 -2.64 4.60
CA GLY A 224 -4.82 -3.17 3.61
C GLY A 224 -4.39 -2.78 2.19
N ALA A 225 -4.11 -3.77 1.36
CA ALA A 225 -3.65 -3.60 -0.02
C ALA A 225 -4.61 -4.21 -1.03
N HIS A 226 -5.23 -3.37 -1.84
CA HIS A 226 -6.13 -3.78 -2.92
C HIS A 226 -5.43 -3.75 -4.27
N ILE A 227 -5.14 -4.92 -4.81
CA ILE A 227 -4.29 -5.11 -5.98
C ILE A 227 -5.16 -5.49 -7.17
N GLN A 228 -5.15 -4.66 -8.22
CA GLN A 228 -5.85 -4.98 -9.46
C GLN A 228 -5.09 -4.62 -10.72
N GLN A 229 -4.38 -3.49 -10.81
CA GLN A 229 -3.87 -3.02 -12.11
C GLN A 229 -2.34 -3.08 -12.19
N ALA A 230 -1.67 -3.00 -11.05
CA ALA A 230 -0.22 -3.04 -10.94
C ALA A 230 0.21 -3.79 -9.67
N ASP A 231 1.46 -4.24 -9.66
CA ASP A 231 2.10 -4.85 -8.49
C ASP A 231 2.21 -3.86 -7.33
N MET A 232 2.27 -4.38 -6.11
CA MET A 232 2.57 -3.60 -4.91
C MET A 232 3.87 -4.06 -4.26
N VAL A 233 4.62 -3.12 -3.71
CA VAL A 233 5.78 -3.40 -2.85
C VAL A 233 5.44 -2.90 -1.45
N ILE A 234 5.52 -3.76 -0.45
CA ILE A 234 5.16 -3.45 0.93
C ILE A 234 6.34 -3.80 1.83
N ASN A 235 6.78 -2.84 2.62
CA ASN A 235 7.70 -3.02 3.74
C ASN A 235 6.93 -2.67 5.01
N ALA A 236 6.60 -3.69 5.80
CA ALA A 236 5.87 -3.51 7.07
C ALA A 236 6.82 -3.04 8.18
N GLY A 237 8.05 -3.55 8.19
CA GLY A 237 9.13 -2.96 8.97
C GLY A 237 9.26 -3.61 10.34
N ALA A 238 9.29 -2.86 11.43
CA ALA A 238 9.55 -3.46 12.75
C ALA A 238 8.34 -3.38 13.67
N GLY A 239 7.86 -4.53 14.13
CA GLY A 239 6.93 -4.64 15.24
C GLY A 239 6.01 -5.85 15.15
N SER A 240 4.72 -5.67 15.02
CA SER A 240 3.81 -6.83 14.90
C SER A 240 2.70 -6.43 13.95
N ASP A 241 2.96 -6.71 12.69
CA ASP A 241 2.28 -6.08 11.58
C ASP A 241 1.27 -7.02 10.92
N PHE A 242 0.22 -6.44 10.36
CA PHE A 242 -0.82 -7.13 9.63
C PHE A 242 -0.85 -6.61 8.20
N VAL A 243 -0.54 -7.49 7.25
CA VAL A 243 -0.56 -7.19 5.82
C VAL A 243 -1.70 -7.99 5.17
N ASP A 244 -2.79 -7.30 4.83
CA ASP A 244 -3.96 -7.89 4.18
C ASP A 244 -3.93 -7.60 2.68
N LEU A 245 -3.78 -8.65 1.86
CA LEU A 245 -3.73 -8.56 0.41
C LEU A 245 -5.06 -9.02 -0.22
N LEU A 246 -5.73 -8.11 -0.92
CA LEU A 246 -6.92 -8.43 -1.71
C LEU A 246 -6.64 -8.24 -3.20
N PHE A 247 -6.77 -9.32 -3.97
CA PHE A 247 -6.57 -9.30 -5.41
C PHE A 247 -7.89 -9.25 -6.16
N LYS A 248 -7.93 -8.49 -7.25
CA LYS A 248 -9.05 -8.47 -8.20
C LYS A 248 -8.53 -8.70 -9.60
N GLU A 249 -9.33 -9.39 -10.42
CA GLU A 249 -8.98 -9.65 -11.81
C GLU A 249 -8.67 -8.34 -12.57
N GLY A 250 -7.61 -8.41 -13.35
CA GLY A 250 -7.10 -7.33 -14.17
C GLY A 250 -8.04 -6.92 -15.29
N ILE A 251 -8.10 -5.62 -15.57
CA ILE A 251 -8.86 -5.10 -16.70
C ILE A 251 -7.93 -4.96 -17.91
N ALA A 252 -8.16 -5.77 -18.95
CA ALA A 252 -7.31 -5.80 -20.15
C ALA A 252 -7.13 -4.43 -20.82
N ALA A 253 -8.15 -3.56 -20.80
CA ALA A 253 -8.09 -2.21 -21.34
C ALA A 253 -7.08 -1.30 -20.59
N HIS A 254 -6.79 -1.58 -19.33
CA HIS A 254 -5.83 -0.83 -18.51
C HIS A 254 -4.40 -1.39 -18.64
N ASN A 255 -4.27 -2.65 -19.06
CA ASN A 255 -3.01 -3.38 -19.18
C ASN A 255 -2.60 -3.62 -20.64
N ALA A 256 -2.92 -2.68 -21.53
CA ALA A 256 -2.90 -2.80 -22.99
C ALA A 256 -1.52 -3.11 -23.65
N THR A 257 -0.48 -3.41 -22.86
CA THR A 257 0.86 -3.69 -23.37
C THR A 257 1.26 -5.17 -23.36
N LEU A 258 0.59 -6.08 -22.63
CA LEU A 258 1.04 -7.48 -22.59
C LEU A 258 -0.10 -8.50 -22.53
N ARG A 259 -0.18 -9.35 -23.56
CA ARG A 259 -0.92 -10.62 -23.52
C ARG A 259 -0.27 -11.52 -22.46
N GLY A 260 -0.88 -11.62 -21.28
CA GLY A 260 -0.54 -12.60 -20.24
C GLY A 260 0.49 -12.15 -19.21
N ASN A 261 0.69 -10.84 -19.02
CA ASN A 261 1.49 -10.29 -17.91
C ASN A 261 0.69 -9.15 -17.26
N TYR A 262 -0.45 -9.53 -16.69
CA TYR A 262 -1.19 -8.66 -15.80
C TYR A 262 -0.37 -8.62 -14.50
N GLY A 263 0.44 -7.58 -14.30
CA GLY A 263 1.29 -7.45 -13.10
C GLY A 263 0.41 -7.21 -11.89
N HIS A 264 -0.01 -8.27 -11.21
CA HIS A 264 -0.99 -8.29 -10.12
C HIS A 264 -0.43 -9.10 -8.94
N GLY A 265 0.89 -9.03 -8.72
CA GLY A 265 1.57 -9.62 -7.58
C GLY A 265 1.78 -8.61 -6.44
N ALA A 266 2.32 -9.11 -5.34
CA ALA A 266 2.84 -8.29 -4.25
C ALA A 266 4.24 -8.76 -3.90
N THR A 267 5.15 -7.84 -3.62
CA THR A 267 6.41 -8.14 -2.92
C THR A 267 6.32 -7.57 -1.52
N VAL A 268 6.40 -8.42 -0.52
CA VAL A 268 6.23 -8.08 0.89
C VAL A 268 7.54 -8.37 1.64
N THR A 269 7.99 -7.38 2.39
CA THR A 269 9.00 -7.51 3.44
C THR A 269 8.26 -7.34 4.76
N LEU A 270 8.17 -8.40 5.55
CA LEU A 270 7.42 -8.39 6.81
C LEU A 270 8.24 -7.68 7.89
N GLY A 271 9.53 -7.98 7.94
CA GLY A 271 10.50 -7.33 8.82
C GLY A 271 10.66 -8.01 10.17
N GLU A 272 10.90 -7.23 11.23
CA GLU A 272 11.18 -7.79 12.56
C GLU A 272 9.92 -7.88 13.40
N GLY A 273 9.61 -9.07 13.91
CA GLY A 273 8.58 -9.30 14.91
C GLY A 273 7.45 -10.19 14.40
N ARG A 274 6.32 -10.21 15.10
CA ARG A 274 5.29 -11.23 14.86
C ARG A 274 4.28 -10.75 13.82
N ASP A 275 4.54 -11.10 12.57
CA ASP A 275 3.78 -10.55 11.46
C ASP A 275 2.75 -11.55 10.90
N HIS A 276 1.71 -10.98 10.31
CA HIS A 276 0.60 -11.71 9.72
C HIS A 276 0.39 -11.27 8.27
N LEU A 277 0.63 -12.19 7.34
CA LEU A 277 0.27 -12.02 5.94
C LEU A 277 -1.06 -12.71 5.66
N THR A 278 -2.11 -11.94 5.40
CA THR A 278 -3.41 -12.46 4.98
C THR A 278 -3.60 -12.30 3.48
N LEU A 279 -4.09 -13.34 2.80
CA LEU A 279 -4.48 -13.24 1.40
C LEU A 279 -5.60 -14.22 1.06
N GLU A 280 -6.44 -13.86 0.09
CA GLU A 280 -7.35 -14.82 -0.56
C GLU A 280 -6.70 -15.32 -1.86
N SER A 281 -7.45 -15.38 -2.96
CA SER A 281 -7.00 -15.81 -4.29
C SER A 281 -5.97 -14.83 -4.86
N SER A 282 -4.68 -15.19 -4.89
CA SER A 282 -3.68 -14.36 -5.59
C SER A 282 -3.58 -14.66 -7.08
N LEU A 283 -4.03 -15.84 -7.52
CA LEU A 283 -3.92 -16.28 -8.90
C LEU A 283 -5.11 -15.84 -9.78
N VAL A 284 -5.79 -14.74 -9.46
CA VAL A 284 -7.01 -14.27 -10.15
C VAL A 284 -6.88 -14.09 -11.67
N ASN A 285 -5.66 -13.95 -12.21
CA ASN A 285 -5.39 -13.88 -13.65
C ASN A 285 -4.65 -15.11 -14.20
N PHE A 286 -4.76 -16.25 -13.54
CA PHE A 286 -4.13 -17.49 -13.98
C PHE A 286 -4.57 -17.86 -15.40
N ASP A 287 -3.60 -18.08 -16.29
CA ASP A 287 -3.84 -18.46 -17.69
C ASP A 287 -3.42 -19.91 -17.93
N GLY A 288 -4.35 -20.83 -17.68
CA GLY A 288 -4.17 -22.27 -17.93
C GLY A 288 -4.22 -22.69 -19.40
N SER A 289 -4.29 -21.77 -20.37
CA SER A 289 -4.48 -22.11 -21.80
C SER A 289 -3.33 -22.91 -22.41
N SER A 290 -2.13 -22.83 -21.82
CA SER A 290 -0.97 -23.65 -22.16
C SER A 290 0.05 -23.64 -21.01
N ALA A 291 0.94 -24.62 -20.94
CA ALA A 291 1.99 -24.64 -19.92
C ALA A 291 2.89 -23.39 -19.96
N ALA A 292 3.12 -22.81 -21.14
CA ALA A 292 3.91 -21.58 -21.26
C ALA A 292 3.13 -20.34 -20.77
N ALA A 293 1.82 -20.31 -20.96
CA ALA A 293 0.97 -19.24 -20.43
C ALA A 293 0.85 -19.34 -18.91
N ALA A 294 0.61 -20.54 -18.39
CA ALA A 294 0.49 -20.81 -16.96
C ALA A 294 1.77 -20.40 -16.20
N ASN A 295 2.96 -20.75 -16.70
CA ASN A 295 4.20 -20.32 -16.06
C ASN A 295 4.37 -18.79 -16.07
N ARG A 296 3.99 -18.10 -17.16
CA ARG A 296 4.05 -16.62 -17.19
C ARG A 296 3.07 -16.01 -16.20
N SER A 297 1.83 -16.50 -16.12
CA SER A 297 0.86 -15.99 -15.15
C SER A 297 1.31 -16.28 -13.73
N LEU A 298 1.85 -17.47 -13.42
CA LEU A 298 2.36 -17.77 -12.09
C LEU A 298 3.47 -16.79 -11.69
N THR A 299 4.45 -16.53 -12.55
CA THR A 299 5.52 -15.56 -12.27
C THR A 299 5.00 -14.13 -12.07
N ALA A 300 3.88 -13.76 -12.69
CA ALA A 300 3.32 -12.41 -12.64
C ALA A 300 2.32 -12.15 -11.51
N ASN A 301 1.76 -13.20 -10.90
CA ASN A 301 0.60 -13.09 -9.99
C ASN A 301 0.84 -13.66 -8.59
N HIS A 302 1.98 -14.30 -8.33
CA HIS A 302 2.26 -14.79 -6.98
C HIS A 302 2.64 -13.65 -6.04
N VAL A 303 2.44 -13.88 -4.74
CA VAL A 303 2.96 -13.02 -3.68
C VAL A 303 4.38 -13.48 -3.37
N THR A 304 5.33 -12.55 -3.30
CA THR A 304 6.71 -12.81 -2.87
C THR A 304 6.92 -12.26 -1.47
N VAL A 305 7.40 -13.07 -0.54
CA VAL A 305 7.84 -12.65 0.79
C VAL A 305 9.36 -12.75 0.86
N THR A 306 10.03 -11.65 1.18
CA THR A 306 11.50 -11.53 1.01
C THR A 306 12.31 -12.01 2.20
N ASP A 307 11.72 -12.05 3.38
CA ASP A 307 12.42 -12.20 4.66
C ASP A 307 11.68 -13.07 5.68
N PHE A 308 10.77 -13.94 5.18
CA PHE A 308 9.93 -14.80 6.00
C PHE A 308 10.71 -15.53 7.10
N ASN A 309 10.21 -15.47 8.34
CA ASN A 309 10.74 -16.12 9.51
C ASN A 309 9.66 -16.97 10.19
N ALA A 310 9.73 -18.30 10.03
CA ALA A 310 8.75 -19.24 10.60
C ALA A 310 8.64 -19.22 12.15
N SER A 311 9.55 -18.53 12.86
CA SER A 311 9.44 -18.38 14.31
C SER A 311 8.59 -17.17 14.74
N GLU A 312 8.27 -16.27 13.82
CA GLU A 312 7.58 -15.02 14.11
C GLU A 312 6.38 -14.79 13.16
N ASP A 313 6.50 -15.19 11.89
CA ASP A 313 5.55 -14.87 10.82
C ASP A 313 4.50 -15.95 10.58
N ASN A 314 3.29 -15.51 10.21
CA ASN A 314 2.17 -16.37 9.89
C ASN A 314 1.56 -16.02 8.53
N ILE A 315 1.08 -17.04 7.81
CA ILE A 315 0.36 -16.87 6.54
C ILE A 315 -1.07 -17.37 6.72
N LEU A 316 -2.04 -16.49 6.47
CA LEU A 316 -3.45 -16.76 6.67
C LEU A 316 -4.20 -16.65 5.34
N PHE A 317 -4.89 -17.72 4.93
CA PHE A 317 -5.70 -17.69 3.72
C PHE A 317 -7.15 -17.29 4.02
N GLY A 318 -7.53 -16.06 3.65
CA GLY A 318 -8.84 -15.49 3.91
C GLY A 318 -9.21 -15.52 5.41
N SER A 319 -10.39 -16.04 5.73
CA SER A 319 -10.86 -16.18 7.13
C SER A 319 -10.51 -17.55 7.74
N ALA A 320 -9.48 -18.21 7.24
CA ALA A 320 -9.06 -19.52 7.71
C ALA A 320 -8.58 -19.50 9.16
N PHE A 321 -8.73 -20.65 9.82
CA PHE A 321 -8.10 -20.90 11.13
C PHE A 321 -6.99 -21.93 11.02
N THR A 322 -6.11 -21.95 12.02
CA THR A 322 -4.98 -22.89 12.09
C THR A 322 -5.47 -24.30 12.38
N ASP A 323 -5.28 -25.20 11.41
CA ASP A 323 -5.45 -26.63 11.56
C ASP A 323 -4.27 -27.32 10.87
N PRO A 324 -3.35 -27.96 11.61
CA PRO A 324 -2.19 -28.63 11.02
C PRO A 324 -2.56 -29.73 10.01
N SER A 325 -3.77 -30.29 10.09
CA SER A 325 -4.23 -31.30 9.13
C SER A 325 -4.70 -30.71 7.80
N ALA A 326 -4.91 -29.39 7.74
CA ALA A 326 -5.29 -28.67 6.52
C ALA A 326 -4.08 -28.30 5.64
N VAL A 327 -2.84 -28.53 6.13
CA VAL A 327 -1.59 -28.19 5.43
C VAL A 327 -0.71 -29.43 5.30
N VAL A 328 -0.18 -29.68 4.11
CA VAL A 328 0.72 -30.81 3.82
C VAL A 328 2.09 -30.32 3.35
N THR A 329 3.15 -31.07 3.63
CA THR A 329 4.48 -30.84 3.02
C THR A 329 4.70 -31.78 1.83
N VAL A 330 5.08 -31.23 0.68
CA VAL A 330 5.43 -32.01 -0.52
C VAL A 330 6.95 -32.07 -0.65
N GLN A 331 7.49 -33.27 -0.45
CA GLN A 331 8.93 -33.51 -0.41
C GLN A 331 9.57 -33.35 -1.79
N ASP A 332 10.80 -32.82 -1.85
CA ASP A 332 11.56 -32.55 -3.08
C ASP A 332 11.59 -33.74 -4.05
N SER A 333 11.67 -34.97 -3.51
CA SER A 333 11.69 -36.20 -4.31
C SER A 333 10.45 -36.36 -5.22
N ALA A 334 9.29 -35.86 -4.81
CA ALA A 334 8.06 -35.88 -5.60
C ALA A 334 8.13 -34.90 -6.80
N LEU A 335 8.97 -33.87 -6.69
CA LEU A 335 9.10 -32.79 -7.67
C LEU A 335 10.33 -32.95 -8.59
N THR A 336 11.08 -34.04 -8.46
CA THR A 336 12.33 -34.28 -9.22
C THR A 336 12.18 -34.16 -10.75
N ASN A 337 10.99 -34.44 -11.29
CA ASN A 337 10.70 -34.35 -12.73
C ASN A 337 9.96 -33.06 -13.14
N ALA A 338 9.71 -32.14 -12.20
CA ALA A 338 9.07 -30.88 -12.49
C ALA A 338 10.07 -29.88 -13.07
N HIS A 339 10.00 -29.66 -14.39
CA HIS A 339 10.90 -28.73 -15.09
C HIS A 339 10.38 -27.28 -15.18
N SER A 340 9.26 -26.98 -14.51
CA SER A 340 8.68 -25.63 -14.43
C SER A 340 7.82 -25.52 -13.16
N LEU A 341 7.59 -24.30 -12.66
CA LEU A 341 6.74 -24.08 -11.49
C LEU A 341 5.32 -24.63 -11.70
N TYR A 342 4.75 -24.43 -12.89
CA TYR A 342 3.45 -25.02 -13.23
C TYR A 342 3.46 -26.55 -13.21
N ALA A 343 4.56 -27.19 -13.65
CA ALA A 343 4.69 -28.64 -13.58
C ALA A 343 4.82 -29.13 -12.13
N ALA A 344 5.48 -28.36 -11.26
CA ALA A 344 5.55 -28.67 -9.83
C ALA A 344 4.17 -28.55 -9.18
N LEU A 345 3.43 -27.47 -9.46
CA LEU A 345 2.08 -27.28 -8.93
C LEU A 345 1.13 -28.40 -9.36
N ASN A 346 1.18 -28.87 -10.61
CA ASN A 346 0.36 -30.02 -11.03
C ASN A 346 0.64 -31.33 -10.25
N VAL A 347 1.81 -31.46 -9.64
CA VAL A 347 2.11 -32.56 -8.70
C VAL A 347 1.58 -32.22 -7.30
N VAL A 348 1.81 -30.98 -6.85
CA VAL A 348 1.40 -30.49 -5.52
C VAL A 348 -0.13 -30.55 -5.35
N THR A 349 -0.91 -30.17 -6.37
CA THR A 349 -2.38 -30.17 -6.33
C THR A 349 -2.97 -31.57 -6.10
N GLN A 350 -2.21 -32.64 -6.37
CA GLN A 350 -2.64 -34.01 -6.06
C GLN A 350 -2.60 -34.32 -4.55
N SER A 351 -2.02 -33.43 -3.75
CA SER A 351 -1.92 -33.56 -2.29
C SER A 351 -2.91 -32.67 -1.53
N THR A 352 -3.53 -31.69 -2.21
CA THR A 352 -4.52 -30.76 -1.65
C THR A 352 -5.94 -31.25 -1.94
N THR A 353 -6.33 -32.37 -1.34
CA THR A 353 -7.65 -32.98 -1.56
C THR A 353 -8.45 -33.10 -0.27
N GLY A 354 -9.77 -33.00 -0.36
CA GLY A 354 -10.68 -33.19 0.76
C GLY A 354 -10.51 -32.11 1.83
N LEU A 355 -9.86 -32.48 2.95
CA LEU A 355 -9.67 -31.58 4.10
C LEU A 355 -8.30 -30.88 4.10
N VAL A 356 -7.43 -31.21 3.14
CA VAL A 356 -6.12 -30.59 2.96
C VAL A 356 -6.25 -29.47 1.94
N ASN A 357 -6.13 -28.23 2.38
CA ASN A 357 -6.40 -27.04 1.58
C ASN A 357 -5.13 -26.28 1.17
N ALA A 358 -3.97 -26.60 1.76
CA ALA A 358 -2.71 -25.98 1.38
C ALA A 358 -1.55 -26.96 1.39
N ALA A 359 -0.51 -26.63 0.63
CA ALA A 359 0.71 -27.40 0.56
C ALA A 359 1.94 -26.50 0.58
N VAL A 360 2.97 -26.94 1.30
CA VAL A 360 4.29 -26.30 1.36
C VAL A 360 5.31 -27.17 0.63
N PHE A 361 6.10 -26.57 -0.26
CA PHE A 361 7.07 -27.30 -1.08
C PHE A 361 8.24 -26.44 -1.52
N HIS A 362 9.34 -27.06 -1.93
CA HIS A 362 10.45 -26.36 -2.58
C HIS A 362 10.33 -26.39 -4.09
N TYR A 363 10.71 -25.28 -4.72
CA TYR A 363 10.97 -25.27 -6.16
C TYR A 363 12.10 -24.29 -6.48
N GLY A 364 13.13 -24.76 -7.19
CA GLY A 364 14.30 -23.93 -7.46
C GLY A 364 15.11 -23.65 -6.19
N GLN A 365 15.23 -22.37 -5.82
CA GLN A 365 15.98 -21.93 -4.63
C GLN A 365 15.07 -21.39 -3.53
N ASP A 366 13.75 -21.55 -3.69
CA ASP A 366 12.74 -20.91 -2.87
C ASP A 366 11.75 -21.94 -2.32
N THR A 367 11.08 -21.57 -1.23
CA THR A 367 9.94 -22.29 -0.66
C THR A 367 8.65 -21.67 -1.14
N TYR A 368 7.64 -22.47 -1.40
CA TYR A 368 6.33 -22.04 -1.86
C TYR A 368 5.23 -22.57 -0.94
N VAL A 369 4.23 -21.72 -0.70
CA VAL A 369 2.97 -22.09 -0.05
C VAL A 369 1.85 -21.92 -1.07
N PHE A 370 1.24 -23.04 -1.44
CA PHE A 370 0.10 -23.08 -2.37
C PHE A 370 -1.17 -23.37 -1.58
N ARG A 371 -2.23 -22.60 -1.83
CA ARG A 371 -3.56 -22.85 -1.30
C ARG A 371 -4.49 -23.21 -2.45
N ASP A 372 -5.08 -24.39 -2.34
CA ASP A 372 -6.12 -24.89 -3.23
C ASP A 372 -7.47 -24.38 -2.73
N ALA A 373 -8.09 -23.53 -3.54
CA ALA A 373 -9.39 -22.90 -3.27
C ALA A 373 -10.43 -23.29 -4.32
N GLY A 374 -9.95 -23.76 -5.47
CA GLY A 374 -10.75 -23.98 -6.65
C GLY A 374 -11.17 -25.42 -6.79
N TYR A 375 -10.99 -25.95 -8.01
CA TYR A 375 -11.31 -27.34 -8.30
C TYR A 375 -10.15 -28.26 -7.92
N GLU A 376 -10.41 -29.13 -6.95
CA GLU A 376 -9.42 -30.11 -6.44
C GLU A 376 -8.60 -30.76 -7.57
N GLY A 377 -7.29 -30.78 -7.38
CA GLY A 377 -6.36 -31.45 -8.28
C GLY A 377 -5.97 -30.65 -9.53
N GLN A 378 -6.36 -29.37 -9.62
CA GLN A 378 -5.96 -28.46 -10.70
C GLN A 378 -5.46 -27.14 -10.13
N VAL A 379 -4.70 -26.39 -10.94
CA VAL A 379 -4.37 -24.99 -10.64
C VAL A 379 -5.36 -24.12 -11.41
N ASP A 380 -6.04 -23.22 -10.71
CA ASP A 380 -6.97 -22.27 -11.32
C ASP A 380 -6.87 -20.86 -10.72
N ASN A 381 -7.84 -20.00 -11.06
CA ASN A 381 -7.83 -18.59 -10.69
C ASN A 381 -8.40 -18.29 -9.30
N LEU A 382 -8.93 -19.30 -8.60
CA LEU A 382 -9.38 -19.19 -7.21
C LEU A 382 -8.22 -19.46 -6.24
N ASP A 383 -7.19 -20.14 -6.70
CA ASP A 383 -6.04 -20.52 -5.90
C ASP A 383 -5.14 -19.35 -5.51
N SER A 384 -4.23 -19.65 -4.58
CA SER A 384 -3.24 -18.69 -4.08
C SER A 384 -1.86 -19.31 -4.09
N LEU A 385 -0.86 -18.49 -4.43
CA LEU A 385 0.54 -18.87 -4.36
C LEU A 385 1.37 -17.78 -3.68
N VAL A 386 2.11 -18.19 -2.66
CA VAL A 386 3.12 -17.39 -1.97
C VAL A 386 4.48 -18.02 -2.20
N GLN A 387 5.42 -17.23 -2.69
CA GLN A 387 6.85 -17.53 -2.76
C GLN A 387 7.53 -16.93 -1.53
N LEU A 388 8.24 -17.75 -0.78
CA LEU A 388 9.12 -17.35 0.31
C LEU A 388 10.54 -17.42 -0.24
N ILE A 389 11.25 -16.29 -0.29
CA ILE A 389 12.61 -16.25 -0.82
C ILE A 389 13.52 -17.12 0.04
N GLY A 390 14.28 -18.00 -0.62
CA GLY A 390 15.17 -18.96 0.02
C GLY A 390 14.52 -20.28 0.41
N VAL A 391 15.35 -21.25 0.78
CA VAL A 391 14.92 -22.59 1.21
C VAL A 391 14.69 -22.59 2.72
N HIS A 392 13.41 -22.74 3.10
CA HIS A 392 12.94 -22.85 4.49
C HIS A 392 12.66 -24.31 4.86
N ASN A 393 12.62 -24.63 6.14
CA ASN A 393 12.15 -25.95 6.55
C ASN A 393 10.63 -26.07 6.29
N LEU A 394 10.23 -27.07 5.50
CA LEU A 394 8.83 -27.27 5.10
C LEU A 394 7.89 -27.44 6.30
N ASP A 395 8.32 -28.16 7.34
CA ASP A 395 7.49 -28.43 8.52
C ASP A 395 7.33 -27.17 9.39
N ASP A 396 8.40 -26.37 9.50
CA ASP A 396 8.37 -25.11 10.23
C ASP A 396 7.40 -24.13 9.52
N VAL A 397 7.50 -23.98 8.20
CA VAL A 397 6.57 -23.15 7.40
C VAL A 397 5.14 -23.68 7.48
N ALA A 398 4.92 -24.99 7.32
CA ALA A 398 3.58 -25.58 7.38
C ALA A 398 2.89 -25.32 8.73
N SER A 399 3.65 -25.21 9.82
CA SER A 399 3.12 -24.93 11.16
C SER A 399 2.59 -23.50 11.35
N THR A 400 2.95 -22.56 10.47
CA THR A 400 2.52 -21.15 10.53
C THR A 400 1.47 -20.78 9.49
N VAL A 401 0.99 -21.76 8.71
CA VAL A 401 -0.02 -21.56 7.67
C VAL A 401 -1.42 -21.91 8.22
N ALA A 402 -2.35 -20.97 8.09
CA ALA A 402 -3.78 -21.20 8.33
C ALA A 402 -4.53 -21.30 6.99
N ALA A 403 -5.10 -22.47 6.69
CA ALA A 403 -5.78 -22.74 5.41
C ALA A 403 -7.17 -23.38 5.56
N ARG A 404 -7.62 -23.69 6.79
CA ARG A 404 -8.90 -24.37 7.02
C ARG A 404 -10.06 -23.38 6.96
N GLU A 405 -10.99 -23.58 6.02
CA GLU A 405 -12.22 -22.78 5.95
C GLU A 405 -13.17 -23.07 7.12
N ARG A 406 -13.87 -22.04 7.61
CA ARG A 406 -14.93 -22.17 8.64
C ARG A 406 -16.18 -22.90 8.15
N TYR A 407 -16.42 -22.96 6.84
CA TYR A 407 -17.65 -23.48 6.24
C TYR A 407 -17.34 -24.68 5.33
N GLU A 408 -17.69 -25.90 5.77
CA GLU A 408 -17.57 -27.10 4.95
C GLU A 408 -18.74 -27.23 3.96
N PRO A 409 -18.51 -27.58 2.69
CA PRO A 409 -19.56 -28.04 1.78
C PRO A 409 -20.14 -29.37 2.29
N GLY A 410 -21.22 -29.33 3.07
CA GLY A 410 -21.99 -30.53 3.43
C GLY A 410 -22.30 -30.76 4.91
N GLY A 411 -21.79 -29.97 5.86
CA GLY A 411 -22.37 -29.99 7.21
C GLY A 411 -21.49 -29.61 8.40
N THR A 412 -22.16 -28.92 9.33
CA THR A 412 -21.87 -28.68 10.75
C THR A 412 -20.65 -27.83 11.12
N LEU A 413 -20.96 -26.70 11.76
CA LEU A 413 -20.05 -25.77 12.41
C LEU A 413 -19.06 -26.53 13.33
N GLY A 414 -17.81 -26.61 12.90
CA GLY A 414 -16.68 -26.87 13.79
C GLY A 414 -16.39 -25.59 14.59
N TRP A 415 -17.12 -25.36 15.67
CA TRP A 415 -16.62 -24.50 16.73
C TRP A 415 -15.52 -25.31 17.45
N ALA A 416 -14.26 -24.92 17.26
CA ALA A 416 -13.20 -25.27 18.20
C ALA A 416 -13.21 -24.29 19.37
#